data_AF-A0A5E4JCY6-F1
#
_entry.id   AF-A0A5E4JCY6-F1
#
_cell.length_a   1.000
_cell.length_b   1.000
_cell.length_c   1.000
_cell.angle_alpha   90.00
_cell.angle_beta   90.00
_cell.angle_gamma   90.00
#
_symmetry.space_group_name_H-M   'P 1'
#
loop_
_entity.id
_entity.type
_entity.pdbx_description
1 polymer ?
#
loop_
_entity_poly.entity_id
_entity_poly.type
_entity_poly.pdbx_seq_one_letter_code
_entity_poly.pdbx_strand_id
1 'polypeptide(L)'
;MVLTVLENAYLKKAEEHPNYSQLHEQILLLLLHENKHYTKEELLCFANYNEKKLDKIIKELEATGTITTKGWLVKTTEKEELMEKIRVK
;
A
#
# COMPACT_ATOMS: atom_id res chain seq x y z
N MET A 1 -12.20 13.69 5.14
CA MET A 1 -11.23 12.88 5.90
C MET A 1 -9.94 13.67 5.97
N VAL A 2 -9.33 13.87 7.14
CA VAL A 2 -8.05 14.59 7.25
C VAL A 2 -6.95 13.53 7.31
N LEU A 3 -6.08 13.49 6.29
CA LEU A 3 -4.97 12.55 6.22
C LEU A 3 -3.90 12.91 7.25
N THR A 4 -3.32 11.91 7.89
CA THR A 4 -2.12 12.15 8.70
C THR A 4 -0.92 12.48 7.80
N VAL A 5 0.10 13.16 8.35
CA VAL A 5 1.35 13.46 7.63
C VAL A 5 1.99 12.18 7.07
N LEU A 6 1.88 11.09 7.82
CA LEU A 6 2.36 9.78 7.41
C LEU A 6 1.59 9.25 6.21
N GLU A 7 0.26 9.22 6.27
CA GLU A 7 -0.58 8.75 5.17
C GLU A 7 -0.28 9.50 3.88
N ASN A 8 -0.17 10.82 3.96
CA ASN A 8 0.17 11.65 2.80
C ASN A 8 1.56 11.30 2.22
N ALA A 9 2.55 10.97 3.06
CA ALA A 9 3.87 10.56 2.59
C ALA A 9 3.84 9.20 1.87
N TYR A 10 3.09 8.23 2.38
CA TYR A 10 2.92 6.92 1.74
C TYR A 10 2.17 7.05 0.41
N LEU A 11 1.11 7.86 0.37
CA LEU A 11 0.35 8.12 -0.86
C LEU A 11 1.22 8.77 -1.95
N LYS A 12 1.97 9.82 -1.61
CA LYS A 12 2.90 10.46 -2.55
C LYS A 12 3.92 9.50 -3.15
N LYS A 13 4.36 8.51 -2.36
CA LYS A 13 5.30 7.49 -2.83
C LYS A 13 4.61 6.46 -3.73
N ALA A 14 3.39 6.06 -3.39
CA ALA A 14 2.58 5.18 -4.24
C ALA A 14 2.27 5.83 -5.60
N GLU A 15 2.05 7.16 -5.62
CA GLU A 15 1.85 7.98 -6.81
C GLU A 15 3.06 8.02 -7.76
N GLU A 16 4.26 7.64 -7.31
CA GLU A 16 5.43 7.50 -8.19
C GLU A 16 5.25 6.33 -9.20
N HIS A 17 4.31 5.41 -8.96
CA HIS A 17 4.02 4.33 -9.90
C HIS A 17 3.13 4.80 -11.08
N PRO A 18 3.49 4.52 -12.35
CA PRO A 18 2.77 5.05 -13.51
C PRO A 18 1.31 4.57 -13.64
N ASN A 19 0.97 3.44 -13.01
CA ASN A 19 -0.40 2.88 -13.02
C ASN A 19 -1.18 3.19 -11.73
N TYR A 20 -0.69 4.11 -10.90
CA TYR A 20 -1.37 4.48 -9.66
C TYR A 20 -2.84 4.86 -9.92
N SER A 21 -3.72 4.40 -9.04
CA SER A 21 -5.17 4.59 -9.17
C SER A 21 -5.84 4.60 -7.80
N GLN A 22 -7.11 4.98 -7.77
CA GLN A 22 -7.90 5.05 -6.53
C GLN A 22 -7.93 3.73 -5.73
N LEU A 23 -7.77 2.57 -6.40
CA LEU A 23 -7.69 1.28 -5.70
C LEU A 23 -6.38 1.13 -4.91
N HIS A 24 -5.28 1.70 -5.41
CA HIS A 24 -4.01 1.74 -4.68
C HIS A 24 -4.17 2.56 -3.40
N GLU A 25 -4.79 3.74 -3.52
CA GLU A 25 -5.08 4.63 -2.39
C GLU A 25 -5.90 3.92 -1.32
N GLN A 26 -7.01 3.29 -1.71
CA GLN A 26 -7.93 2.62 -0.78
C GLN A 26 -7.25 1.48 -0.01
N ILE A 27 -6.51 0.62 -0.71
CA ILE A 27 -5.80 -0.50 -0.08
C ILE A 27 -4.71 0.04 0.85
N LEU A 28 -3.94 1.04 0.41
CA LEU A 28 -2.84 1.59 1.21
C LEU A 28 -3.34 2.30 2.47
N LEU A 29 -4.41 3.10 2.37
CA LEU A 29 -5.01 3.77 3.52
C LEU A 29 -5.59 2.78 4.53
N LEU A 30 -6.23 1.69 4.06
CA LEU A 30 -6.71 0.64 4.94
C LEU A 30 -5.57 0.03 5.77
N LEU A 31 -4.47 -0.33 5.10
CA LEU A 31 -3.28 -0.89 5.75
C LEU A 31 -2.68 0.08 6.79
N LEU A 32 -2.68 1.37 6.48
CA LEU A 32 -2.11 2.43 7.33
C LEU A 32 -3.00 2.75 8.55
N HIS A 33 -4.32 2.79 8.39
CA HIS A 33 -5.24 3.14 9.48
C HIS A 33 -5.35 2.04 10.52
N GLU A 34 -5.37 0.79 10.06
CA GLU A 34 -5.56 -0.35 10.95
C GLU A 34 -4.24 -0.85 11.54
N ASN A 35 -3.10 -0.44 10.97
CA ASN A 35 -1.75 -0.79 11.43
C ASN A 35 -1.59 -2.33 11.59
N LYS A 36 -2.34 -3.09 10.79
CA LYS A 36 -2.52 -4.54 10.84
C LYS A 36 -2.04 -5.18 9.53
N HIS A 37 -1.78 -6.47 9.62
CA HIS A 37 -1.53 -7.31 8.45
C HIS A 37 -2.88 -7.73 7.87
N TYR A 38 -3.00 -7.69 6.55
CA TYR A 38 -4.18 -8.18 5.85
C TYR A 38 -3.79 -9.33 4.94
N THR A 39 -4.65 -10.33 4.87
CA THR A 39 -4.58 -11.39 3.87
C THR A 39 -5.06 -10.86 2.52
N LYS A 40 -4.63 -11.51 1.44
CA LYS A 40 -5.16 -11.21 0.09
C LYS A 40 -6.67 -11.42 -0.01
N GLU A 41 -7.22 -12.37 0.75
CA GLU A 41 -8.67 -12.63 0.82
C GLU A 41 -9.44 -11.46 1.43
N GLU A 42 -8.90 -10.83 2.46
CA GLU A 42 -9.53 -9.63 3.04
C GLU A 42 -9.46 -8.44 2.08
N LEU A 43 -8.40 -8.34 1.28
CA LEU A 43 -8.22 -7.27 0.31
C LEU A 43 -8.99 -7.49 -1.02
N LEU A 44 -9.47 -8.71 -1.28
CA LEU A 44 -10.18 -9.07 -2.52
C LEU A 44 -11.46 -8.26 -2.73
N CYS A 45 -12.13 -7.85 -1.65
CA CYS A 45 -13.33 -7.02 -1.74
C CYS A 45 -13.07 -5.67 -2.43
N PHE A 46 -11.90 -5.06 -2.23
CA PHE A 46 -11.50 -3.81 -2.89
C PHE A 46 -11.26 -4.01 -4.39
N ALA A 47 -10.89 -5.22 -4.81
CA ALA A 47 -10.63 -5.54 -6.21
C ALA A 47 -11.86 -6.09 -6.95
N ASN A 48 -13.08 -5.91 -6.42
CA ASN A 48 -14.31 -6.54 -6.93
C ASN A 48 -14.17 -8.07 -7.06
N TYR A 49 -13.52 -8.71 -6.09
CA TYR A 49 -13.24 -10.15 -6.07
C TYR A 49 -12.39 -10.65 -7.25
N ASN A 50 -11.63 -9.77 -7.89
CA ASN A 50 -10.71 -10.14 -8.96
C ASN A 50 -9.28 -10.28 -8.43
N GLU A 51 -8.84 -11.52 -8.24
CA GLU A 51 -7.49 -11.84 -7.74
C GLU A 51 -6.38 -11.30 -8.63
N LYS A 52 -6.49 -11.43 -9.96
CA LYS A 52 -5.46 -10.92 -10.88
C LYS A 52 -5.30 -9.41 -10.77
N LYS A 53 -6.42 -8.71 -10.58
CA LYS A 53 -6.43 -7.27 -10.38
C LYS A 53 -5.79 -6.92 -9.04
N LEU A 54 -6.16 -7.60 -7.96
CA LEU A 54 -5.57 -7.38 -6.64
C LEU A 54 -4.06 -7.64 -6.63
N ASP A 55 -3.62 -8.77 -7.18
CA ASP A 55 -2.20 -9.12 -7.27
C ASP A 55 -1.40 -8.09 -8.06
N LYS A 56 -1.99 -7.53 -9.12
CA LYS A 56 -1.38 -6.44 -9.86
C LYS A 56 -1.19 -5.22 -8.96
N ILE A 57 -2.25 -4.76 -8.29
CA ILE A 57 -2.18 -3.59 -7.40
C ILE A 57 -1.17 -3.79 -6.26
N ILE A 58 -1.14 -4.98 -5.65
CA ILE A 58 -0.17 -5.31 -4.59
C ILE A 58 1.27 -5.21 -5.12
N LYS A 59 1.55 -5.77 -6.30
CA LYS A 59 2.88 -5.69 -6.91
C LYS A 59 3.27 -4.25 -7.24
N GLU A 60 2.33 -3.45 -7.71
CA GLU A 60 2.55 -2.03 -8.04
C GLU A 60 2.88 -1.22 -6.78
N LEU A 61 2.14 -1.43 -5.68
CA LEU A 61 2.43 -0.83 -4.37
C LEU A 61 3.77 -1.34 -3.79
N GLU A 62 4.06 -2.63 -3.91
CA GLU A 62 5.33 -3.21 -3.43
C GLU A 62 6.54 -2.66 -4.20
N ALA A 63 6.40 -2.40 -5.51
CA ALA A 63 7.44 -1.78 -6.33
C ALA A 63 7.80 -0.35 -5.87
N THR A 64 6.82 0.40 -5.34
CA THR A 64 7.08 1.71 -4.71
C THR A 64 7.70 1.60 -3.31
N GLY A 65 7.78 0.38 -2.76
CA GLY A 65 8.23 0.12 -1.41
C GLY A 65 7.36 0.79 -0.35
N THR A 66 6.05 0.93 -0.61
CA THR A 66 5.05 1.40 0.37
C THR A 66 4.46 0.26 1.18
N ILE A 67 4.41 -0.94 0.60
CA ILE A 67 3.95 -2.17 1.25
C ILE A 67 4.99 -3.28 1.07
N THR A 68 4.84 -4.33 1.87
CA THR A 68 5.64 -5.54 1.78
C THR A 68 4.73 -6.74 1.93
N THR A 69 4.95 -7.75 1.09
CA THR A 69 4.24 -9.03 1.17
C THR A 69 5.10 -10.09 1.85
N LYS A 70 4.50 -10.87 2.76
CA LYS A 70 5.11 -12.06 3.38
C LYS A 70 4.17 -13.24 3.21
N GLY A 71 4.34 -13.96 2.10
CA GLY A 71 3.42 -15.03 1.69
C GLY A 71 2.04 -14.48 1.36
N TRP A 72 1.08 -14.75 2.23
CA TRP A 72 -0.33 -14.35 2.07
C TRP A 72 -0.66 -13.02 2.74
N LEU A 73 0.25 -12.53 3.60
CA LEU A 73 0.09 -11.32 4.38
C LEU A 73 0.65 -10.10 3.64
N VAL A 74 -0.10 -9.02 3.68
CA VAL A 74 0.21 -7.71 3.12
C VAL A 74 0.25 -6.72 4.30
N LYS A 75 1.34 -5.96 4.40
CA LYS A 75 1.50 -4.91 5.41
C LYS A 75 2.18 -3.69 4.82
N THR A 76 2.02 -2.53 5.43
CA THR A 76 2.85 -1.36 5.11
C THR A 76 4.30 -1.64 5.45
N THR A 77 5.22 -1.14 4.62
CA THR A 77 6.66 -1.14 4.95
C THR A 77 6.88 -0.35 6.23
N GLU A 78 7.78 -0.81 7.09
CA GLU A 78 7.95 -0.23 8.44
C GLU A 78 8.35 1.24 8.35
N LYS A 79 7.83 2.04 9.29
CA LYS A 79 8.01 3.50 9.31
C LYS A 79 9.48 3.91 9.24
N GLU A 80 10.36 3.15 9.90
CA GLU A 80 11.79 3.41 9.95
C GLU A 80 12.44 3.21 8.57
N GLU A 81 12.14 2.11 7.87
CA GLU A 81 12.63 1.85 6.50
C GLU A 81 12.09 2.85 5.47
N LEU A 82 10.84 3.31 5.64
CA LEU A 82 10.27 4.29 4.73
C LEU A 82 10.85 5.69 4.96
N MET A 83 11.00 6.12 6.21
CA MET A 83 11.60 7.41 6.57
C MET A 83 13.07 7.49 6.14
N GLU A 84 13.80 6.38 6.22
CA GLU A 84 15.19 6.30 5.73
C GLU A 84 15.24 6.46 4.21
N LYS A 85 14.30 5.86 3.46
CA LYS A 85 14.17 6.06 2.01
C LYS A 85 13.65 7.46 1.61
N ILE A 86 12.83 8.11 2.45
CA ILE A 86 12.37 9.49 2.22
C ILE A 86 13.51 10.50 2.48
N ARG A 87 14.41 10.21 3.44
CA ARG A 87 15.56 11.08 3.77
C ARG A 87 16.66 11.08 2.70
N VAL A 88 16.74 10.03 1.89
CA VAL A 88 17.71 9.92 0.79
C VAL A 88 17.06 10.45 -0.50
N LYS A 89 16.82 11.75 -0.56
CA LYS A 89 16.52 12.50 -1.78
C LYS A 89 16.97 13.94 -1.62
#